data_AF-A0A849WZD7-F1
#
_entry.id   AF-A0A849WZD7-F1
#
_cell.length_a   1.000
_cell.length_b   1.000
_cell.length_c   1.000
_cell.angle_alpha   90.00
_cell.angle_beta   90.00
_cell.angle_gamma   90.00
#
_symmetry.space_group_name_H-M   'P 1'
#
loop_
_entity.id
_entity.type
_entity.pdbx_description
1 polymer ?
#
loop_
_entity_poly.entity_id
_entity_poly.type
_entity_poly.pdbx_seq_one_letter_code
_entity_poly.pdbx_strand_id
1 'polypeptide(L)'
;MPGLPVLTMRTLAVSRFLAITLALISPATAGAGFFRFCDDFYGKLFPAITRVEAARLRKVLVGNTPPHFPRIRSPEEDLFWHGILELPKEALEKLRLLPSNREGSFRMLNELDEITGMKGGSFFRTVQNVWSDELRRDASRSADDWLNSGIARFRDHQKNSPGLAVRLKREWNQETRLFRARDYWNREAGVTALPLRKDKNGRVWIQVGSTEYLARRYGDGWALTVPRSAVAHPAWNPLDAKKLAGIAKRASAPKVYETMLGHDGRFYLLDGNHRFELDTKKLVEVRIPDPPSTATLRHWFDAINHPQPGEERLMEYHEGGMDWRALVEPRFRDRVILKP
;
A
#
# COMPACT_ATOMS: atom_id res chain seq x y z
N MET A 1 -42.38 -0.32 -13.36
CA MET A 1 -41.09 -0.35 -12.63
C MET A 1 -41.00 0.91 -11.79
N PRO A 2 -40.86 0.82 -10.46
CA PRO A 2 -40.73 2.00 -9.61
C PRO A 2 -39.35 2.64 -9.80
N GLY A 3 -39.34 3.97 -9.93
CA GLY A 3 -38.13 4.75 -10.16
C GLY A 3 -37.18 4.69 -8.96
N LEU A 4 -35.90 4.41 -9.24
CA LEU A 4 -34.82 4.69 -8.31
C LEU A 4 -34.84 6.19 -7.95
N PRO A 5 -34.75 6.56 -6.66
CA PRO A 5 -34.93 7.94 -6.24
C PRO A 5 -33.75 8.79 -6.74
N VAL A 6 -34.05 9.83 -7.51
CA VAL A 6 -33.13 10.84 -8.06
C VAL A 6 -32.20 11.46 -7.00
N LEU A 7 -32.52 11.32 -5.71
CA LEU A 7 -31.64 11.68 -4.59
C LEU A 7 -30.32 10.90 -4.57
N THR A 8 -30.29 9.61 -4.89
CA THR A 8 -29.05 8.80 -4.77
C THR A 8 -27.99 9.17 -5.81
N MET A 9 -28.40 9.57 -7.02
CA MET A 9 -27.45 10.01 -8.05
C MET A 9 -26.81 11.37 -7.73
N ARG A 10 -27.56 12.31 -7.15
CA ARG A 10 -27.01 13.61 -6.75
C ARG A 10 -26.01 13.47 -5.60
N THR A 11 -26.29 12.61 -4.62
CA THR A 11 -25.35 12.31 -3.52
C THR A 11 -24.08 11.63 -4.02
N LEU A 12 -24.18 10.74 -5.01
CA LEU A 12 -23.04 10.09 -5.64
C LEU A 12 -22.18 11.06 -6.47
N ALA A 13 -22.81 12.00 -7.18
CA ALA A 13 -22.12 13.01 -7.98
C ALA A 13 -21.38 14.02 -7.07
N VAL A 14 -22.02 14.45 -5.98
CA VAL A 14 -21.40 15.35 -5.00
C VAL A 14 -20.25 14.66 -4.26
N SER A 15 -20.39 13.38 -3.88
CA SER A 15 -19.30 12.63 -3.22
C SER A 15 -18.12 12.37 -4.15
N ARG A 16 -18.36 12.06 -5.43
CA ARG A 16 -17.32 11.96 -6.47
C ARG A 16 -16.61 13.29 -6.69
N PHE A 17 -17.35 14.39 -6.78
CA PHE A 17 -16.78 15.72 -6.96
C PHE A 17 -15.93 16.13 -5.75
N LEU A 18 -16.39 15.85 -4.52
CA LEU A 18 -15.63 16.15 -3.31
C LEU A 18 -14.34 15.33 -3.22
N ALA A 19 -14.39 14.04 -3.55
CA ALA A 19 -13.21 13.16 -3.53
C ALA A 19 -12.17 13.53 -4.60
N ILE A 20 -12.61 13.87 -5.81
CA ILE A 20 -11.74 14.36 -6.89
C ILE A 20 -11.16 15.73 -6.53
N THR A 21 -11.97 16.62 -5.97
CA THR A 21 -11.50 17.94 -5.56
C THR A 21 -10.45 17.78 -4.46
N LEU A 22 -10.73 17.04 -3.38
CA LEU A 22 -9.75 16.74 -2.33
C LEU A 22 -8.47 16.08 -2.89
N ALA A 23 -8.57 15.17 -3.87
CA ALA A 23 -7.40 14.61 -4.56
C ALA A 23 -6.55 15.65 -5.28
N LEU A 24 -7.19 16.63 -5.94
CA LEU A 24 -6.55 17.65 -6.77
C LEU A 24 -5.97 18.82 -5.98
N ILE A 25 -6.53 19.16 -4.81
CA ILE A 25 -5.99 20.19 -3.89
C ILE A 25 -5.08 19.60 -2.81
N SER A 26 -4.95 18.28 -2.72
CA SER A 26 -3.94 17.66 -1.86
C SER A 26 -2.54 17.89 -2.44
N PRO A 27 -1.54 18.27 -1.63
CA PRO A 27 -0.17 18.38 -2.12
C PRO A 27 0.28 17.07 -2.76
N ALA A 28 1.04 17.12 -3.85
CA ALA A 28 1.67 15.94 -4.46
C ALA A 28 2.56 15.14 -3.47
N THR A 29 2.87 15.73 -2.31
CA THR A 29 3.64 15.17 -1.20
C THR A 29 2.78 14.54 -0.09
N ALA A 30 1.46 14.43 -0.24
CA ALA A 30 0.62 13.77 0.76
C ALA A 30 0.97 12.27 0.87
N GLY A 31 1.34 11.80 2.06
CA GLY A 31 1.81 10.42 2.32
C GLY A 31 0.70 9.39 2.59
N ALA A 32 1.07 8.11 2.73
CA ALA A 32 0.15 6.97 2.84
C ALA A 32 -0.89 7.07 3.95
N GLY A 33 -0.59 7.79 5.04
CA GLY A 33 -1.52 7.93 6.13
C GLY A 33 -2.68 8.91 5.86
N PHE A 34 -2.48 9.95 5.04
CA PHE A 34 -3.60 10.77 4.55
C PHE A 34 -4.58 9.90 3.77
N PHE A 35 -4.05 8.95 2.99
CA PHE A 35 -4.87 8.03 2.20
C PHE A 35 -5.54 6.92 3.02
N ARG A 36 -4.89 6.42 4.07
CA ARG A 36 -5.52 5.50 5.04
C ARG A 36 -6.63 6.19 5.82
N PHE A 37 -6.44 7.45 6.21
CA PHE A 37 -7.48 8.29 6.81
C PHE A 37 -8.66 8.51 5.85
N CYS A 38 -8.39 8.80 4.56
CA CYS A 38 -9.44 8.88 3.55
C CYS A 38 -10.18 7.54 3.41
N ASP A 39 -9.48 6.41 3.33
CA ASP A 39 -10.08 5.07 3.25
C ASP A 39 -11.03 4.79 4.43
N ASP A 40 -10.60 5.09 5.66
CA ASP A 40 -11.40 4.89 6.86
C ASP A 40 -12.57 5.88 6.96
N PHE A 41 -12.38 7.12 6.49
CA PHE A 41 -13.40 8.16 6.47
C PHE A 41 -14.49 7.84 5.42
N TYR A 42 -14.11 7.47 4.20
CA TYR A 42 -15.04 7.11 3.12
C TYR A 42 -15.74 5.77 3.39
N GLY A 43 -15.03 4.78 3.95
CA GLY A 43 -15.63 3.51 4.36
C GLY A 43 -16.72 3.65 5.44
N LYS A 44 -16.60 4.67 6.31
CA LYS A 44 -17.59 4.97 7.37
C LYS A 44 -18.75 5.86 6.88
N LEU A 45 -18.50 6.84 6.01
CA LEU A 45 -19.52 7.79 5.55
C LEU A 45 -20.34 7.30 4.36
N PHE A 46 -19.77 6.44 3.52
CA PHE A 46 -20.44 5.95 2.32
C PHE A 46 -20.21 4.45 2.13
N PRO A 47 -20.80 3.59 2.96
CA PRO A 47 -20.71 2.13 2.82
C PRO A 47 -21.21 1.62 1.45
N ALA A 48 -21.98 2.45 0.73
CA ALA A 48 -22.51 2.18 -0.60
C ALA A 48 -21.59 2.64 -1.76
N ILE A 49 -20.49 3.36 -1.50
CA ILE A 49 -19.43 3.49 -2.51
C ILE A 49 -18.90 2.08 -2.70
N THR A 50 -19.21 1.50 -3.85
CA THR A 50 -18.83 0.14 -4.18
C THR A 50 -17.35 -0.05 -3.90
N ARG A 51 -16.93 -1.20 -3.35
CA ARG A 51 -15.50 -1.54 -3.14
C ARG A 51 -14.62 -1.23 -4.37
N VAL A 52 -15.23 -1.23 -5.56
CA VAL A 52 -14.65 -0.87 -6.87
C VAL A 52 -14.27 0.62 -6.98
N GLU A 53 -15.07 1.54 -6.44
CA GLU A 53 -14.79 2.99 -6.45
C GLU A 53 -13.77 3.38 -5.38
N ALA A 54 -13.81 2.76 -4.20
CA ALA A 54 -12.75 2.87 -3.20
C ALA A 54 -11.42 2.32 -3.75
N ALA A 55 -11.45 1.20 -4.48
CA ALA A 55 -10.27 0.67 -5.17
C ALA A 55 -9.75 1.56 -6.32
N ARG A 56 -10.65 2.32 -6.99
CA ARG A 56 -10.26 3.33 -7.99
C ARG A 56 -9.64 4.56 -7.36
N LEU A 57 -10.20 5.05 -6.25
CA LEU A 57 -9.61 6.14 -5.46
C LEU A 57 -8.26 5.71 -4.89
N ARG A 58 -8.10 4.47 -4.39
CA ARG A 58 -6.81 3.90 -3.99
C ARG A 58 -5.75 3.93 -5.11
N LYS A 59 -6.13 3.67 -6.36
CA LYS A 59 -5.23 3.71 -7.53
C LYS A 59 -4.75 5.12 -7.88
N VAL A 60 -5.54 6.15 -7.57
CA VAL A 60 -5.25 7.55 -7.90
C VAL A 60 -4.55 8.26 -6.73
N LEU A 61 -4.88 7.86 -5.51
CA LEU A 61 -4.50 8.56 -4.28
C LEU A 61 -3.34 7.87 -3.55
N VAL A 62 -3.35 6.55 -3.37
CA VAL A 62 -2.23 5.87 -2.74
C VAL A 62 -1.14 5.76 -3.80
N GLY A 63 0.05 6.27 -3.50
CA GLY A 63 1.30 5.96 -4.23
C GLY A 63 1.62 4.45 -4.34
N ASN A 64 0.70 3.57 -3.93
CA ASN A 64 0.47 2.25 -4.51
C ASN A 64 -0.06 2.37 -5.94
N THR A 65 0.57 3.20 -6.74
CA THR A 65 0.67 2.94 -8.15
C THR A 65 1.69 1.80 -8.23
N PRO A 66 1.28 0.50 -8.27
CA PRO A 66 2.23 -0.50 -8.72
C PRO A 66 2.76 0.02 -10.07
N PRO A 67 4.06 -0.11 -10.38
CA PRO A 67 4.69 0.47 -11.57
C PRO A 67 3.68 0.40 -12.70
N HIS A 68 3.15 1.56 -13.13
CA HIS A 68 2.19 1.55 -14.20
C HIS A 68 2.95 0.98 -15.39
N PHE A 69 2.71 -0.28 -15.75
CA PHE A 69 2.74 -0.62 -17.17
C PHE A 69 1.65 0.27 -17.75
N PRO A 70 2.02 1.32 -18.49
CA PRO A 70 1.03 2.22 -19.05
C PRO A 70 0.16 1.41 -20.03
N ARG A 71 -0.96 1.99 -20.46
CA ARG A 71 -1.80 1.34 -21.47
C ARG A 71 -0.92 1.07 -22.69
N ILE A 72 -0.71 -0.21 -23.00
CA ILE A 72 0.08 -0.71 -24.11
C ILE A 72 0.07 0.28 -25.29
N ARG A 73 1.11 1.11 -25.36
CA ARG A 73 1.54 1.80 -26.58
C ARG A 73 2.81 1.12 -27.06
N SER A 74 3.04 1.12 -28.37
CA SER A 74 4.00 0.30 -29.13
C SER A 74 5.31 -0.17 -28.43
N PRO A 75 6.08 0.61 -27.65
CA PRO A 75 7.25 0.06 -26.92
C PRO A 75 6.90 -0.80 -25.68
N GLU A 76 5.72 -0.61 -25.09
CA GLU A 76 5.23 -1.33 -23.90
C GLU A 76 4.58 -2.68 -24.25
N GLU A 77 4.15 -2.85 -25.51
CA GLU A 77 3.57 -4.11 -26.00
C GLU A 77 4.63 -5.22 -26.05
N ASP A 78 5.80 -4.89 -26.58
CA ASP A 78 6.92 -5.81 -26.66
C ASP A 78 7.40 -6.24 -25.27
N LEU A 79 7.48 -5.32 -24.31
CA LEU A 79 7.85 -5.63 -22.93
C LEU A 79 6.78 -6.48 -22.24
N PHE A 80 5.49 -6.24 -22.52
CA PHE A 80 4.40 -7.08 -22.02
C PHE A 80 4.53 -8.52 -22.52
N TRP A 81 4.65 -8.73 -23.83
CA TRP A 81 4.75 -10.08 -24.41
C TRP A 81 6.07 -10.76 -24.04
N HIS A 82 7.16 -10.00 -23.91
CA HIS A 82 8.39 -10.52 -23.34
C HIS A 82 8.17 -11.03 -21.91
N GLY A 83 7.52 -10.23 -21.06
CA GLY A 83 7.17 -10.62 -19.69
C GLY A 83 6.32 -11.89 -19.62
N ILE A 84 5.36 -12.06 -20.55
CA ILE A 84 4.56 -13.30 -20.67
C ILE A 84 5.45 -14.52 -20.95
N LEU A 85 6.47 -14.38 -21.80
CA LEU A 85 7.40 -15.47 -22.12
C LEU A 85 8.40 -15.78 -21.00
N GLU A 86 8.68 -14.84 -20.12
CA GLU A 86 9.57 -15.01 -18.96
C GLU A 86 8.84 -15.62 -17.74
N LEU A 87 7.53 -15.85 -17.83
CA LEU A 87 6.78 -16.49 -16.75
C LEU A 87 7.18 -17.96 -16.56
N PRO A 88 7.18 -18.47 -15.32
CA PRO A 88 7.27 -19.91 -15.07
C PRO A 88 6.21 -20.67 -15.86
N LYS A 89 6.54 -21.90 -16.28
CA LYS A 89 5.65 -22.74 -17.09
C LYS A 89 4.28 -22.89 -16.44
N GLU A 90 4.24 -23.10 -15.13
CA GLU A 90 3.01 -23.24 -14.34
C GLU A 90 2.13 -21.99 -14.42
N ALA A 91 2.74 -20.80 -14.41
CA ALA A 91 2.02 -19.55 -14.53
C ALA A 91 1.48 -19.34 -15.95
N LEU A 92 2.25 -19.72 -16.97
CA LEU A 92 1.82 -19.64 -18.37
C LEU A 92 0.65 -20.59 -18.65
N GLU A 93 0.70 -21.83 -18.17
CA GLU A 93 -0.41 -22.79 -18.32
C GLU A 93 -1.69 -22.31 -17.64
N LYS A 94 -1.58 -21.69 -16.45
CA LYS A 94 -2.73 -21.06 -15.81
C LYS A 94 -3.28 -19.88 -16.61
N LEU A 95 -2.43 -19.07 -17.23
CA LEU A 95 -2.89 -17.97 -18.08
C LEU A 95 -3.69 -18.45 -19.30
N ARG A 96 -3.35 -19.61 -19.87
CA ARG A 96 -4.12 -20.23 -20.98
C ARG A 96 -5.55 -20.58 -20.59
N LEU A 97 -5.81 -20.74 -19.29
CA LEU A 97 -7.11 -21.10 -18.73
C LEU A 97 -7.87 -19.89 -18.17
N LEU A 98 -7.45 -18.66 -18.49
CA LEU A 98 -8.12 -17.45 -18.00
C LEU A 98 -9.61 -17.44 -18.38
N PRO A 99 -10.51 -17.31 -17.39
CA PRO A 99 -11.95 -17.28 -17.65
C PRO A 99 -12.35 -16.06 -18.48
N SER A 100 -13.37 -16.22 -19.32
CA SER A 100 -13.98 -15.12 -20.09
C SER A 100 -14.81 -14.13 -19.24
N ASN A 101 -14.89 -14.37 -17.92
CA ASN A 101 -15.55 -13.46 -16.99
C ASN A 101 -14.55 -12.79 -16.04
N ARG A 102 -14.84 -11.53 -15.69
CA ARG A 102 -13.95 -10.66 -14.92
C ARG A 102 -13.64 -11.18 -13.51
N GLU A 103 -14.63 -11.79 -12.86
CA GLU A 103 -14.50 -12.28 -11.49
C GLU A 103 -13.60 -13.54 -11.42
N GLY A 104 -13.82 -14.48 -12.33
CA GLY A 104 -12.99 -15.67 -12.49
C GLY A 104 -11.55 -15.33 -12.87
N SER A 105 -11.36 -14.41 -13.82
CA SER A 105 -10.04 -13.87 -14.16
C SER A 105 -9.33 -13.25 -12.95
N PHE A 106 -10.04 -12.47 -12.13
CA PHE A 106 -9.44 -11.84 -10.95
C PHE A 106 -8.98 -12.88 -9.92
N ARG A 107 -9.79 -13.92 -9.67
CA ARG A 107 -9.43 -15.00 -8.74
C ARG A 107 -8.18 -15.74 -9.20
N MET A 108 -8.13 -16.11 -10.48
CA MET A 108 -7.01 -16.85 -11.06
C MET A 108 -5.71 -16.03 -11.09
N LEU A 109 -5.81 -14.72 -11.34
CA LEU A 109 -4.64 -13.83 -11.32
C LEU A 109 -4.07 -13.64 -9.90
N ASN A 110 -4.91 -13.69 -8.86
CA ASN A 110 -4.40 -13.70 -7.49
C ASN A 110 -3.63 -14.98 -7.15
N GLU A 111 -3.96 -16.12 -7.77
CA GLU A 111 -3.18 -17.36 -7.61
C GLU A 111 -1.86 -17.30 -8.39
N LEU A 112 -1.83 -16.61 -9.52
CA LEU A 112 -0.61 -16.39 -10.33
C LEU A 112 0.41 -15.51 -9.61
N ASP A 113 -0.07 -14.52 -8.86
CA ASP A 113 0.73 -13.69 -7.95
C ASP A 113 1.49 -14.55 -6.92
N GLU A 114 0.91 -15.66 -6.45
CA GLU A 114 1.57 -16.58 -5.51
C GLU A 114 2.64 -17.44 -6.19
N ILE A 115 2.35 -17.95 -7.39
CA ILE A 115 3.28 -18.81 -8.16
C ILE A 115 4.54 -18.03 -8.58
N THR A 116 4.36 -16.78 -8.98
CA THR A 116 5.46 -15.95 -9.51
C THR A 116 6.18 -15.14 -8.45
N GLY A 117 5.64 -15.09 -7.23
CA GLY A 117 6.09 -14.18 -6.18
C GLY A 117 5.85 -12.70 -6.52
N MET A 118 5.10 -12.39 -7.58
CA MET A 118 4.79 -11.01 -8.00
C MET A 118 3.54 -10.45 -7.29
N LYS A 119 3.39 -10.74 -5.99
CA LYS A 119 2.15 -10.45 -5.24
C LYS A 119 1.75 -8.97 -5.29
N GLY A 120 0.56 -8.68 -5.81
CA GLY A 120 0.04 -7.31 -5.94
C GLY A 120 0.62 -6.54 -7.13
N GLY A 121 1.26 -7.24 -8.06
CA GLY A 121 1.92 -6.68 -9.25
C GLY A 121 0.98 -5.94 -10.19
N SER A 122 1.49 -4.87 -10.80
CA SER A 122 0.83 -4.21 -11.93
C SER A 122 0.76 -5.12 -13.15
N PHE A 123 1.70 -6.06 -13.31
CA PHE A 123 1.80 -6.94 -14.47
C PHE A 123 0.54 -7.78 -14.68
N PHE A 124 0.13 -8.61 -13.71
CA PHE A 124 -1.08 -9.44 -13.83
C PHE A 124 -2.36 -8.61 -13.89
N ARG A 125 -2.35 -7.42 -13.29
CA ARG A 125 -3.44 -6.46 -13.47
C ARG A 125 -3.49 -5.92 -14.90
N THR A 126 -2.35 -5.71 -15.55
CA THR A 126 -2.26 -5.35 -16.96
C THR A 126 -2.73 -6.50 -17.83
N VAL A 127 -2.31 -7.74 -17.57
CA VAL A 127 -2.85 -8.95 -18.20
C VAL A 127 -4.38 -8.97 -18.10
N GLN A 128 -4.94 -8.72 -16.92
CA GLN A 128 -6.39 -8.66 -16.72
C GLN A 128 -7.06 -7.60 -17.61
N ASN A 129 -6.49 -6.40 -17.66
CA ASN A 129 -7.09 -5.29 -18.41
C ASN A 129 -7.04 -5.58 -19.91
N VAL A 130 -5.90 -6.07 -20.41
CA VAL A 130 -5.73 -6.45 -21.82
C VAL A 130 -6.68 -7.58 -22.19
N TRP A 131 -6.76 -8.61 -21.35
CA TRP A 131 -7.68 -9.74 -21.56
C TRP A 131 -9.15 -9.29 -21.53
N SER A 132 -9.52 -8.42 -20.60
CA SER A 132 -10.89 -7.88 -20.51
C SER A 132 -11.24 -7.02 -21.73
N ASP A 133 -10.27 -6.26 -22.26
CA ASP A 133 -10.47 -5.47 -23.47
C ASP A 133 -10.52 -6.35 -24.73
N GLU A 134 -9.78 -7.46 -24.75
CA GLU A 134 -9.85 -8.45 -25.82
C GLU A 134 -11.22 -9.15 -25.88
N LEU A 135 -11.73 -9.61 -24.74
CA LEU A 135 -13.06 -10.21 -24.65
C LEU A 135 -14.20 -9.26 -25.04
N ARG A 136 -14.00 -7.94 -24.87
CA ARG A 136 -14.96 -6.94 -25.36
C ARG A 136 -14.95 -6.83 -26.89
N ARG A 137 -13.82 -7.10 -27.52
CA ARG A 137 -13.68 -7.08 -28.99
C ARG A 137 -14.18 -8.39 -29.60
N ASP A 138 -13.86 -9.50 -28.96
CA ASP A 138 -14.27 -10.83 -29.39
C ASP A 138 -14.56 -11.72 -28.16
N ALA A 139 -15.85 -11.84 -27.83
CA ALA A 139 -16.30 -12.63 -26.70
C ALA A 139 -16.16 -14.15 -26.92
N SER A 140 -15.95 -14.59 -28.17
CA SER A 140 -15.77 -16.00 -28.53
C SER A 140 -14.31 -16.46 -28.42
N ARG A 141 -13.37 -15.51 -28.34
CA ARG A 141 -11.94 -15.80 -28.28
C ARG A 141 -11.56 -16.49 -26.97
N SER A 142 -10.83 -17.59 -27.06
CA SER A 142 -10.25 -18.24 -25.89
C SER A 142 -8.96 -17.54 -25.43
N ALA A 143 -8.62 -17.66 -24.15
CA ALA A 143 -7.36 -17.12 -23.62
C ALA A 143 -6.15 -17.79 -24.26
N ASP A 144 -6.26 -19.09 -24.58
CA ASP A 144 -5.22 -19.84 -25.27
C ASP A 144 -4.95 -19.29 -26.68
N ASP A 145 -6.00 -19.06 -27.48
CA ASP A 145 -5.88 -18.48 -28.83
C ASP A 145 -5.33 -17.06 -28.79
N TRP A 146 -5.76 -16.26 -27.81
CA TRP A 146 -5.25 -14.92 -27.58
C TRP A 146 -3.74 -14.95 -27.29
N LEU A 147 -3.30 -15.74 -26.31
CA LEU A 147 -1.89 -15.88 -25.94
C LEU A 147 -1.05 -16.40 -27.10
N ASN A 148 -1.49 -17.48 -27.78
CA ASN A 148 -0.76 -18.07 -28.90
C ASN A 148 -0.59 -17.07 -30.05
N SER A 149 -1.65 -16.33 -30.40
CA SER A 149 -1.56 -15.32 -31.46
C SER A 149 -0.66 -14.15 -31.09
N GLY A 150 -0.69 -13.69 -29.84
CA GLY A 150 0.14 -12.59 -29.36
C GLY A 150 1.61 -12.98 -29.31
N ILE A 151 1.91 -14.16 -28.76
CA ILE A 151 3.26 -14.72 -28.72
C ILE A 151 3.82 -14.92 -30.13
N ALA A 152 3.02 -15.42 -31.08
CA ALA A 152 3.45 -15.59 -32.46
C ALA A 152 3.82 -14.25 -33.11
N ARG A 153 2.94 -13.24 -33.01
CA ARG A 153 3.22 -11.88 -33.50
C ARG A 153 4.48 -11.29 -32.89
N PHE A 154 4.65 -11.44 -31.58
CA PHE A 154 5.82 -10.95 -30.87
C PHE A 154 7.11 -11.65 -31.30
N ARG A 155 7.10 -12.98 -31.45
CA ARG A 155 8.26 -13.74 -31.94
C ARG A 155 8.66 -13.35 -33.35
N ASP A 156 7.70 -13.09 -34.22
CA ASP A 156 7.99 -12.61 -35.58
C ASP A 156 8.54 -11.18 -35.56
N HIS A 157 8.05 -10.31 -34.69
CA HIS A 157 8.64 -8.98 -34.48
C HIS A 157 10.10 -9.07 -33.96
N GLN A 158 10.38 -9.98 -33.01
CA GLN A 158 11.72 -10.22 -32.49
C GLN A 158 12.70 -10.71 -33.56
N LYS A 159 12.27 -11.60 -34.47
CA LYS A 159 13.11 -12.06 -35.60
C LYS A 159 13.50 -10.92 -36.53
N ASN A 160 12.58 -9.97 -36.73
CA ASN A 160 12.75 -8.86 -37.67
C ASN A 160 13.40 -7.61 -37.05
N SER A 161 13.72 -7.65 -35.75
CA SER A 161 14.25 -6.49 -35.01
C SER A 161 15.55 -6.83 -34.27
N PRO A 162 16.72 -6.58 -34.90
CA PRO A 162 18.02 -6.84 -34.28
C PRO A 162 18.16 -6.11 -32.93
N GLY A 163 18.59 -6.83 -31.89
CA GLY A 163 18.81 -6.27 -30.56
C GLY A 163 17.55 -6.07 -29.70
N LEU A 164 16.35 -6.30 -30.24
CA LEU A 164 15.09 -6.15 -29.50
C LEU A 164 15.05 -7.08 -28.27
N ALA A 165 15.37 -8.36 -28.46
CA ALA A 165 15.37 -9.34 -27.36
C ALA A 165 16.33 -8.96 -26.22
N VAL A 166 17.52 -8.46 -26.56
CA VAL A 166 18.53 -8.04 -25.56
C VAL A 166 18.05 -6.81 -24.79
N ARG A 167 17.47 -5.83 -25.49
CA ARG A 167 16.89 -4.62 -24.88
C ARG A 167 15.75 -4.98 -23.92
N LEU A 168 14.78 -5.77 -24.38
CA LEU A 168 13.61 -6.15 -23.58
C LEU A 168 14.00 -6.97 -22.36
N LYS A 169 14.98 -7.89 -22.49
CA LYS A 169 15.50 -8.64 -21.34
C LYS A 169 16.10 -7.73 -20.27
N ARG A 170 16.86 -6.72 -20.68
CA ARG A 170 17.42 -5.72 -19.76
C ARG A 170 16.33 -4.92 -19.05
N GLU A 171 15.35 -4.42 -19.81
CA GLU A 171 14.21 -3.65 -19.29
C GLU A 171 13.35 -4.48 -18.33
N TRP A 172 13.03 -5.72 -18.69
CA TRP A 172 12.26 -6.64 -17.85
C TRP A 172 12.97 -6.96 -16.52
N ASN A 173 14.28 -7.20 -16.57
CA ASN A 173 15.07 -7.43 -15.38
C ASN A 173 15.07 -6.19 -14.47
N GLN A 174 15.18 -4.99 -15.04
CA GLN A 174 15.14 -3.73 -14.31
C GLN A 174 13.76 -3.50 -13.66
N GLU A 175 12.67 -3.67 -14.40
CA GLU A 175 11.31 -3.54 -13.88
C GLU A 175 11.01 -4.56 -12.78
N THR A 176 11.45 -5.80 -12.95
CA THR A 176 11.28 -6.85 -11.93
C THR A 176 12.04 -6.52 -10.65
N ARG A 177 13.28 -6.04 -10.76
CA ARG A 177 14.09 -5.59 -9.62
C ARG A 177 13.43 -4.42 -8.90
N LEU A 178 12.98 -3.41 -9.65
CA LEU A 178 12.30 -2.25 -9.09
C LEU A 178 10.98 -2.63 -8.41
N PHE A 179 10.21 -3.53 -9.01
CA PHE A 179 8.97 -4.05 -8.43
C PHE A 179 9.23 -4.72 -7.08
N ARG A 180 10.23 -5.60 -6.99
CA ARG A 180 10.62 -6.27 -5.74
C ARG A 180 11.09 -5.26 -4.69
N ALA A 181 11.91 -4.30 -5.08
CA ALA A 181 12.38 -3.24 -4.19
C ALA A 181 11.22 -2.41 -3.62
N ARG A 182 10.22 -2.07 -4.46
CA ARG A 182 9.01 -1.36 -4.01
C ARG A 182 8.14 -2.19 -3.08
N ASP A 183 7.93 -3.48 -3.38
CA ASP A 183 7.12 -4.35 -2.52
C ASP A 183 7.79 -4.53 -1.15
N TYR A 184 9.11 -4.78 -1.14
CA TYR A 184 9.92 -4.78 0.08
C TYR A 184 9.82 -3.46 0.84
N TRP A 185 9.99 -2.31 0.16
CA TRP A 185 9.87 -0.98 0.77
C TRP A 185 8.53 -0.76 1.49
N ASN A 186 7.45 -1.25 0.89
CA ASN A 186 6.10 -1.06 1.41
C ASN A 186 5.76 -2.00 2.56
N ARG A 187 6.32 -3.22 2.58
CA ARG A 187 5.89 -4.28 3.51
C ARG A 187 6.89 -4.59 4.62
N GLU A 188 8.18 -4.53 4.32
CA GLU A 188 9.20 -5.18 5.14
C GLU A 188 10.39 -4.28 5.45
N ALA A 189 10.65 -3.25 4.63
CA ALA A 189 11.84 -2.42 4.76
C ALA A 189 11.99 -1.84 6.17
N GLY A 190 13.09 -2.27 6.80
CA GLY A 190 13.49 -1.84 8.13
C GLY A 190 12.63 -2.31 9.29
N VAL A 191 11.65 -3.19 9.09
CA VAL A 191 10.77 -3.63 10.19
C VAL A 191 11.58 -4.35 11.27
N THR A 192 11.59 -3.80 12.48
CA THR A 192 12.28 -4.38 13.63
C THR A 192 11.25 -5.07 14.53
N ALA A 193 11.42 -6.36 14.78
CA ALA A 193 10.63 -7.08 15.79
C ALA A 193 11.00 -6.61 17.20
N LEU A 194 9.99 -6.44 18.06
CA LEU A 194 10.19 -6.02 19.44
C LEU A 194 10.21 -7.23 20.37
N PRO A 195 11.17 -7.31 21.32
CA PRO A 195 11.23 -8.43 22.23
C PRO A 195 10.08 -8.38 23.24
N LEU A 196 9.50 -9.56 23.49
CA LEU A 196 8.46 -9.80 24.48
C LEU A 196 9.08 -10.45 25.71
N ARG A 197 8.84 -9.89 26.89
CA ARG A 197 9.23 -10.48 28.17
C ARG A 197 8.00 -10.80 29.01
N LYS A 198 8.00 -11.94 29.68
CA LYS A 198 7.02 -12.25 30.74
C LYS A 198 7.69 -12.11 32.09
N ASP A 199 7.04 -11.41 33.01
CA ASP A 199 7.50 -11.35 34.40
C ASP A 199 7.06 -12.59 35.20
N LYS A 200 7.53 -12.68 36.45
CA LYS A 200 7.21 -13.80 37.36
C LYS A 200 5.71 -13.91 37.68
N ASN A 201 4.94 -12.84 37.47
CA ASN A 201 3.49 -12.79 37.68
C ASN A 201 2.70 -13.04 36.38
N GLY A 202 3.39 -13.44 35.30
CA GLY A 202 2.77 -13.71 34.00
C GLY A 202 2.40 -12.46 33.20
N ARG A 203 2.75 -11.24 33.66
CA ARG A 203 2.48 -10.01 32.90
C ARG A 203 3.47 -9.91 31.73
N VAL A 204 2.97 -9.45 30.59
CA VAL A 204 3.77 -9.27 29.38
C VAL A 204 4.27 -7.85 29.30
N TRP A 205 5.53 -7.70 28.93
CA TRP A 205 6.23 -6.44 28.74
C TRP A 205 6.85 -6.42 27.34
N ILE A 206 6.73 -5.29 26.65
CA ILE A 206 7.34 -5.07 25.33
C ILE A 206 8.41 -4.01 25.47
N GLN A 207 9.61 -4.30 24.99
CA GLN A 207 10.73 -3.35 25.01
C GLN A 207 10.72 -2.48 23.75
N VAL A 208 10.81 -1.17 23.94
CA VAL A 208 10.92 -0.15 22.91
C VAL A 208 12.14 0.70 23.23
N GLY A 209 13.25 0.45 22.53
CA GLY A 209 14.55 1.04 22.84
C GLY A 209 15.01 0.66 24.25
N SER A 210 15.23 1.66 25.10
CA SER A 210 15.61 1.47 26.50
C SER A 210 14.41 1.38 27.46
N THR A 211 13.18 1.48 26.96
CA THR A 211 11.97 1.54 27.80
C THR A 211 11.15 0.27 27.67
N GLU A 212 10.60 -0.21 28.79
CA GLU A 212 9.66 -1.35 28.81
C GLU A 212 8.24 -0.85 29.08
N TYR A 213 7.29 -1.32 28.28
CA TYR A 213 5.87 -1.00 28.43
C TYR A 213 5.07 -2.24 28.80
N LEU A 214 4.18 -2.09 29.77
CA LEU A 214 3.23 -3.15 30.13
C LEU A 214 2.30 -3.39 28.95
N ALA A 215 2.21 -4.64 28.52
CA ALA A 215 1.46 -5.05 27.35
C ALA A 215 0.38 -6.07 27.71
N ARG A 216 -0.76 -5.96 27.05
CA ARG A 216 -1.84 -6.95 27.11
C ARG A 216 -2.39 -7.21 25.72
N ARG A 217 -2.98 -8.39 25.51
CA ARG A 217 -3.67 -8.70 24.26
C ARG A 217 -4.89 -7.78 24.07
N TYR A 218 -5.06 -7.28 22.84
CA TYR A 218 -6.20 -6.45 22.48
C TYR A 218 -6.49 -6.57 20.98
N GLY A 219 -7.62 -7.18 20.63
CA GLY A 219 -7.94 -7.52 19.24
C GLY A 219 -6.90 -8.49 18.66
N ASP A 220 -6.43 -8.19 17.45
CA ASP A 220 -5.35 -8.92 16.76
C ASP A 220 -3.93 -8.43 17.14
N GLY A 221 -3.80 -7.56 18.15
CA GLY A 221 -2.55 -6.89 18.50
C GLY A 221 -2.27 -6.83 19.99
N TRP A 222 -1.44 -5.84 20.35
CA TRP A 222 -1.02 -5.56 21.72
C TRP A 222 -1.42 -4.14 22.12
N ALA A 223 -2.08 -3.99 23.26
CA ALA A 223 -2.29 -2.70 23.90
C ALA A 223 -1.17 -2.45 24.92
N LEU A 224 -0.48 -1.33 24.79
CA LEU A 224 0.62 -0.88 25.65
C LEU A 224 0.17 0.34 26.43
N THR A 225 0.45 0.35 27.74
CA THR A 225 0.28 1.56 28.56
C THR A 225 1.54 2.42 28.45
N VAL A 226 1.44 3.57 27.80
CA VAL A 226 2.57 4.46 27.50
C VAL A 226 2.33 5.86 28.06
N PRO A 227 3.40 6.63 28.37
CA PRO A 227 3.23 8.03 28.71
C PRO A 227 2.73 8.81 27.50
N ARG A 228 1.89 9.81 27.74
CA ARG A 228 1.36 10.70 26.69
C ARG A 228 2.47 11.31 25.83
N SER A 229 3.62 11.61 26.41
CA SER A 229 4.79 12.18 25.73
C SER A 229 5.47 11.23 24.73
N ALA A 230 5.21 9.92 24.79
CA ALA A 230 5.70 8.95 23.80
C ALA A 230 4.82 8.88 22.55
N VAL A 231 3.62 9.46 22.58
CA VAL A 231 2.68 9.49 21.45
C VAL A 231 2.90 10.76 20.63
N ALA A 232 2.87 10.63 19.30
CA ALA A 232 3.06 11.72 18.37
C ALA A 232 1.92 11.78 17.34
N HIS A 233 1.69 12.99 16.83
CA HIS A 233 0.82 13.19 15.67
C HIS A 233 1.63 12.97 14.40
N PRO A 234 1.16 12.12 13.46
CA PRO A 234 1.78 12.04 12.15
C PRO A 234 1.58 13.34 11.37
N ALA A 235 2.58 13.68 10.56
CA ALA A 235 2.54 14.88 9.73
C ALA A 235 1.39 14.89 8.70
N TRP A 236 0.97 13.72 8.24
CA TRP A 236 -0.12 13.57 7.27
C TRP A 236 -1.52 13.79 7.85
N ASN A 237 -1.67 13.92 9.18
CA ASN A 237 -2.95 14.24 9.84
C ASN A 237 -2.75 15.34 10.89
N PRO A 238 -2.49 16.58 10.46
CA PRO A 238 -2.28 17.69 11.37
C PRO A 238 -3.53 18.00 12.21
N LEU A 239 -3.32 18.60 13.38
CA LEU A 239 -4.41 19.09 14.21
C LEU A 239 -5.12 20.27 13.53
N ASP A 240 -6.44 20.20 13.47
CA ASP A 240 -7.32 21.25 12.95
C ASP A 240 -8.10 21.87 14.12
N ALA A 241 -7.82 23.15 14.39
CA ALA A 241 -8.45 23.91 15.46
C ALA A 241 -9.98 23.96 15.36
N LYS A 242 -10.54 24.02 14.15
CA LYS A 242 -12.00 24.04 13.95
C LYS A 242 -12.63 22.70 14.31
N LYS A 243 -11.96 21.59 13.97
CA LYS A 243 -12.39 20.24 14.36
C LYS A 243 -12.26 20.02 15.86
N LEU A 244 -11.19 20.49 16.49
CA LEU A 244 -11.00 20.41 17.95
C LEU A 244 -12.18 21.08 18.69
N ALA A 245 -12.56 22.29 18.32
CA ALA A 245 -13.68 23.01 18.93
C ALA A 245 -15.02 22.27 18.78
N GLY A 246 -15.24 21.61 17.64
CA GLY A 246 -16.45 20.80 17.38
C GLY A 246 -16.48 19.48 18.15
N ILE A 247 -15.32 18.85 18.36
CA ILE A 247 -15.18 17.54 19.00
C ILE A 247 -15.14 17.66 20.53
N ALA A 248 -14.59 18.75 21.07
CA ALA A 248 -14.48 19.01 22.51
C ALA A 248 -15.81 18.93 23.27
N LYS A 249 -16.94 19.14 22.58
CA LYS A 249 -18.28 19.09 23.17
C LYS A 249 -18.94 17.71 23.15
N ARG A 250 -18.41 16.71 22.43
CA ARG A 250 -19.15 15.48 22.09
C ARG A 250 -18.35 14.18 22.13
N ALA A 251 -17.02 14.22 22.12
CA ALA A 251 -16.23 12.99 22.02
C ALA A 251 -15.63 12.57 23.36
N SER A 252 -15.82 11.30 23.70
CA SER A 252 -14.99 10.62 24.67
C SER A 252 -13.68 10.18 24.02
N ALA A 253 -12.59 10.21 24.79
CA ALA A 253 -11.33 9.60 24.40
C ALA A 253 -11.55 8.08 24.19
N PRO A 254 -11.00 7.49 23.10
CA PRO A 254 -11.05 6.05 22.94
C PRO A 254 -10.33 5.35 24.10
N LYS A 255 -10.72 4.10 24.39
CA LYS A 255 -10.04 3.30 25.41
C LYS A 255 -8.59 3.00 25.02
N VAL A 256 -8.38 2.67 23.73
CA VAL A 256 -7.08 2.36 23.14
C VAL A 256 -6.94 3.15 21.84
N TYR A 257 -5.80 3.81 21.64
CA TYR A 257 -5.49 4.52 20.41
C TYR A 257 -4.79 3.60 19.41
N GLU A 258 -5.24 3.62 18.15
CA GLU A 258 -4.54 2.91 17.06
C GLU A 258 -3.25 3.65 16.70
N THR A 259 -2.12 2.95 16.72
CA THR A 259 -0.80 3.56 16.44
C THR A 259 0.06 2.71 15.53
N MET A 260 1.08 3.34 14.94
CA MET A 260 2.27 2.67 14.42
C MET A 260 3.49 3.11 15.23
N LEU A 261 4.42 2.20 15.49
CA LEU A 261 5.65 2.52 16.22
C LEU A 261 6.74 2.97 15.23
N GLY A 262 7.20 4.21 15.31
CA GLY A 262 8.30 4.71 14.48
C GLY A 262 9.68 4.19 14.93
N HIS A 263 10.68 4.32 14.05
CA HIS A 263 12.07 3.97 14.36
C HIS A 263 12.71 4.89 15.41
N ASP A 264 12.09 6.04 15.67
CA ASP A 264 12.44 6.96 16.75
C ASP A 264 11.77 6.61 18.09
N GLY A 265 11.10 5.47 18.18
CA GLY A 265 10.45 4.97 19.40
C GLY A 265 9.17 5.69 19.77
N ARG A 266 8.64 6.56 18.90
CA ARG A 266 7.37 7.26 19.11
C ARG A 266 6.19 6.47 18.55
N PHE A 267 5.06 6.55 19.23
CA PHE A 267 3.81 5.95 18.79
C PHE A 267 3.00 6.97 17.99
N TYR A 268 2.99 6.83 16.67
CA TYR A 268 2.26 7.73 15.78
C TYR A 268 0.81 7.29 15.64
N LEU A 269 -0.11 8.19 15.98
CA LEU A 269 -1.55 7.95 15.90
C LEU A 269 -2.00 7.69 14.45
N LEU A 270 -2.72 6.59 14.22
CA LEU A 270 -3.35 6.29 12.94
C LEU A 270 -4.73 6.94 12.81
N ASP A 271 -5.40 7.14 13.94
CA ASP A 271 -6.69 7.81 14.05
C ASP A 271 -6.77 8.53 15.40
N GLY A 272 -7.71 9.46 15.52
CA GLY A 272 -8.05 10.07 16.80
C GLY A 272 -7.17 11.23 17.23
N ASN A 273 -6.32 11.80 16.38
CA ASN A 273 -5.41 12.92 16.70
C ASN A 273 -6.09 14.05 17.49
N HIS A 274 -7.27 14.46 17.06
CA HIS A 274 -8.02 15.54 17.70
C HIS A 274 -8.60 15.14 19.06
N ARG A 275 -8.96 13.87 19.24
CA ARG A 275 -9.44 13.35 20.53
C ARG A 275 -8.28 13.16 21.49
N PHE A 276 -7.14 12.71 20.98
CA PHE A 276 -5.91 12.60 21.74
C PHE A 276 -5.51 13.95 22.32
N GLU A 277 -5.63 15.04 21.57
CA GLU A 277 -5.32 16.38 22.09
C GLU A 277 -6.19 16.81 23.28
N LEU A 278 -7.43 16.31 23.32
CA LEU A 278 -8.37 16.57 24.41
C LEU A 278 -8.24 15.60 25.59
N ASP A 279 -7.47 14.52 25.43
CA ASP A 279 -7.26 13.50 26.46
C ASP A 279 -6.24 13.97 27.50
N THR A 280 -6.70 14.28 28.71
CA THR A 280 -5.84 14.80 29.79
C THR A 280 -5.06 13.73 30.53
N LYS A 281 -5.22 12.44 30.19
CA LYS A 281 -4.52 11.35 30.88
C LYS A 281 -3.01 11.45 30.65
N LYS A 282 -2.25 11.27 31.74
CA LYS A 282 -0.78 11.17 31.69
C LYS A 282 -0.30 9.88 31.04
N LEU A 283 -1.04 8.80 31.24
CA LEU A 283 -0.81 7.49 30.64
C LEU A 283 -1.99 7.12 29.75
N VAL A 284 -1.70 6.62 28.57
CA VAL A 284 -2.68 6.25 27.54
C VAL A 284 -2.40 4.83 27.07
N GLU A 285 -3.44 4.12 26.63
CA GLU A 285 -3.25 2.83 25.98
C GLU A 285 -3.13 3.04 24.46
N VAL A 286 -2.08 2.48 23.86
CA VAL A 286 -1.85 2.49 22.41
C VAL A 286 -1.80 1.06 21.89
N ARG A 287 -2.26 0.84 20.67
CA ARG A 287 -2.21 -0.48 20.01
C ARG A 287 -1.09 -0.53 18.99
N ILE A 288 -0.37 -1.66 19.00
CA ILE A 288 0.62 -2.07 17.98
C ILE A 288 0.27 -3.47 17.45
N PRO A 289 0.76 -3.88 16.26
CA PRO A 289 0.41 -5.18 15.66
C PRO A 289 0.93 -6.39 16.44
N ASP A 290 0.42 -7.59 16.11
CA ASP A 290 1.03 -8.87 16.46
C ASP A 290 1.57 -9.56 15.21
N PRO A 291 2.85 -9.98 15.17
CA PRO A 291 3.88 -9.78 16.19
C PRO A 291 4.23 -8.30 16.41
N PRO A 292 4.63 -7.91 17.64
CA PRO A 292 4.97 -6.53 17.95
C PRO A 292 6.22 -6.10 17.19
N SER A 293 6.10 -5.02 16.44
CA SER A 293 7.11 -4.57 15.49
C SER A 293 7.02 -3.05 15.28
N THR A 294 8.10 -2.47 14.75
CA THR A 294 8.07 -1.11 14.20
C THR A 294 7.23 -1.05 12.92
N ALA A 295 6.84 0.16 12.54
CA ALA A 295 6.41 0.44 11.18
C ALA A 295 7.55 0.15 10.18
N THR A 296 7.21 0.02 8.90
CA THR A 296 8.23 0.04 7.84
C THR A 296 8.83 1.44 7.71
N LEU A 297 10.04 1.53 7.14
CA LEU A 297 10.68 2.81 6.84
C LEU A 297 9.79 3.72 5.99
N ARG A 298 9.05 3.15 5.03
CA ARG A 298 8.04 3.88 4.23
C ARG A 298 7.05 4.63 5.11
N HIS A 299 6.41 3.90 6.03
CA HIS A 299 5.36 4.43 6.89
C HIS A 299 5.92 5.42 7.92
N TRP A 300 7.10 5.15 8.46
CA TRP A 300 7.77 6.07 9.37
C TRP A 300 8.14 7.39 8.67
N PHE A 301 8.67 7.33 7.45
CA PHE A 301 8.97 8.53 6.65
C PHE A 301 7.73 9.37 6.42
N ASP A 302 6.62 8.73 6.04
CA ASP A 302 5.34 9.42 5.89
C ASP A 302 4.89 10.07 7.22
N ALA A 303 5.07 9.40 8.36
CA ALA A 303 4.69 9.93 9.67
C ALA A 303 5.51 11.17 10.09
N ILE A 304 6.78 11.25 9.71
CA ILE A 304 7.68 12.38 10.03
C ILE A 304 7.80 13.43 8.92
N ASN A 305 7.04 13.30 7.83
CA ASN A 305 7.15 14.13 6.63
C ASN A 305 8.53 14.10 5.97
N HIS A 306 9.18 12.94 5.97
CA HIS A 306 10.44 12.74 5.27
C HIS A 306 10.17 12.34 3.80
N PRO A 307 10.90 12.93 2.83
CA PRO A 307 10.76 12.55 1.43
C PRO A 307 11.01 11.05 1.19
N GLN A 308 10.30 10.48 0.24
CA GLN A 308 10.48 9.08 -0.15
C GLN A 308 11.69 8.96 -1.08
N PRO A 309 12.53 7.92 -0.93
CA PRO A 309 13.67 7.72 -1.82
C PRO A 309 13.21 7.44 -3.25
N GLY A 310 14.01 7.88 -4.23
CA GLY A 310 13.82 7.56 -5.64
C GLY A 310 14.08 6.08 -5.94
N GLU A 311 13.70 5.66 -7.14
CA GLU A 311 13.75 4.25 -7.58
C GLU A 311 15.14 3.62 -7.47
N GLU A 312 16.18 4.33 -7.90
CA GLU A 312 17.57 3.84 -7.85
C GLU A 312 18.01 3.53 -6.41
N ARG A 313 17.71 4.45 -5.48
CA ARG A 313 18.07 4.29 -4.06
C ARG A 313 17.28 3.17 -3.39
N LEU A 314 16.03 2.96 -3.80
CA LEU A 314 15.21 1.84 -3.32
C LEU A 314 15.79 0.50 -3.77
N MET A 315 16.20 0.39 -5.04
CA MET A 315 16.83 -0.82 -5.55
C MET A 315 18.16 -1.10 -4.84
N GLU A 316 19.02 -0.08 -4.70
CA GLU A 316 20.31 -0.22 -4.04
C GLU A 316 20.16 -0.64 -2.56
N TYR A 317 19.18 -0.09 -1.85
CA TYR A 317 18.85 -0.51 -0.48
C TYR A 317 18.33 -1.95 -0.42
N HIS A 318 17.37 -2.31 -1.29
CA HIS A 318 16.82 -3.66 -1.35
C HIS A 318 17.87 -4.73 -1.65
N GLU A 319 18.88 -4.38 -2.47
CA GLU A 319 19.98 -5.26 -2.86
C GLU A 319 21.13 -5.30 -1.85
N GLY A 320 21.02 -4.56 -0.74
CA GLY A 320 22.04 -4.50 0.31
C GLY A 320 23.26 -3.64 -0.04
N GLY A 321 23.21 -2.87 -1.12
CA GLY A 321 24.25 -1.92 -1.51
C GLY A 321 24.25 -0.64 -0.68
N MET A 322 23.15 -0.33 0.01
CA MET A 322 22.97 0.89 0.79
C MET A 322 22.48 0.58 2.22
N ASP A 323 23.05 1.26 3.22
CA ASP A 323 22.56 1.24 4.61
C ASP A 323 21.35 2.18 4.76
N TRP A 324 20.37 1.81 5.61
CA TRP A 324 19.16 2.61 5.81
C TRP A 324 19.47 4.05 6.24
N ARG A 325 20.59 4.32 6.93
CA ARG A 325 20.97 5.68 7.34
C ARG A 325 21.17 6.59 6.15
N ALA A 326 21.62 6.05 5.01
CA ALA A 326 21.76 6.83 3.80
C ALA A 326 20.39 7.34 3.33
N LEU A 327 19.33 6.54 3.48
CA LEU A 327 17.95 6.90 3.11
C LEU A 327 17.34 7.97 4.02
N VAL A 328 17.89 8.18 5.22
CA VAL A 328 17.37 9.11 6.22
C VAL A 328 18.16 10.41 6.19
N GLU A 329 17.48 11.55 6.11
CA GLU A 329 18.07 12.87 6.26
C GLU A 329 18.80 12.99 7.61
N PRO A 330 19.98 13.64 7.66
CA PRO A 330 20.79 13.74 8.88
C PRO A 330 20.01 14.15 10.14
N ARG A 331 19.09 15.12 10.02
CA ARG A 331 18.27 15.63 11.14
C ARG A 331 17.37 14.59 11.83
N PHE A 332 17.09 13.46 11.18
CA PHE A 332 16.29 12.38 11.75
C PHE A 332 17.13 11.19 12.19
N ARG A 333 18.38 11.07 11.74
CA ARG A 333 19.27 9.94 12.09
C ARG A 333 19.50 9.86 13.59
N ASP A 334 19.74 10.99 14.22
CA ASP A 334 20.02 11.08 15.67
C ASP A 334 18.80 10.75 16.52
N ARG A 335 17.60 10.69 15.91
CA ARG A 335 16.36 10.33 16.58
C ARG A 335 16.08 8.83 16.53
N VAL A 336 16.76 8.06 15.67
CA VAL A 336 16.52 6.63 15.52
C VAL A 336 17.09 5.87 16.71
N ILE A 337 16.21 5.22 17.47
CA ILE A 337 16.57 4.38 18.62
C ILE A 337 16.30 2.90 18.36
N LEU A 338 15.41 2.58 17.41
CA LEU A 338 15.12 1.22 16.95
C LEU A 338 15.75 1.04 15.57
N LYS A 339 16.92 0.39 15.55
CA LYS A 339 17.70 0.21 14.33
C LYS A 339 16.96 -0.74 13.38
N PRO A 340 16.58 -0.25 12.18
CA PRO A 340 15.98 -1.04 11.12
C PRO A 340 16.87 -2.19 10.62
#